data_AF-H5TVV8-F1
#
_entry.id   AF-H5TVV8-F1
#
_cell.length_a   1.000
_cell.length_b   1.000
_cell.length_c   1.000
_cell.angle_alpha   90.00
_cell.angle_beta   90.00
_cell.angle_gamma   90.00
#
_symmetry.space_group_name_H-M   'P 1'
#
loop_
_entity.id
_entity.type
_entity.pdbx_description
1 polymer ?
#
loop_
_entity_poly.entity_id
_entity_poly.type
_entity_poly.pdbx_seq_one_letter_code
_entity_poly.pdbx_strand_id
1 'polypeptide(L)' 'MSSLAVVAIIAGVISLGCWVASLITGDTSWVDRIWSIAPVIYLWVFAAYSHFDARTTVMAVLVTA' A
#
# COMPACT_ATOMS: atom_id res chain seq x y z
N MET A 1 -0.24 -17.39 4.79
CA MET A 1 -0.99 -16.12 4.83
C MET A 1 -1.33 -15.75 3.39
N SER A 2 -2.53 -15.25 3.07
CA SER A 2 -2.86 -14.86 1.69
C SER A 2 -2.30 -13.47 1.35
N SER A 3 -2.15 -13.17 0.05
CA SER A 3 -1.75 -11.83 -0.42
C SER A 3 -2.69 -10.74 0.10
N LEU A 4 -3.99 -11.01 0.11
CA LEU A 4 -5.00 -10.11 0.68
C LEU A 4 -4.76 -9.85 2.17
N ALA A 5 -4.45 -10.88 2.96
CA ALA A 5 -4.19 -10.72 4.39
C ALA A 5 -2.93 -9.85 4.64
N VAL A 6 -1.88 -10.04 3.84
CA VAL A 6 -0.67 -9.19 3.92
C VAL A 6 -1.01 -7.73 3.60
N VAL A 7 -1.69 -7.47 2.49
CA VAL A 7 -2.07 -6.11 2.09
C VAL A 7 -2.99 -5.45 3.12
N ALA A 8 -3.93 -6.21 3.71
CA ALA A 8 -4.80 -5.71 4.77
C ALA A 8 -4.01 -5.29 6.02
N ILE A 9 -2.98 -6.05 6.41
CA ILE A 9 -2.08 -5.69 7.52
C ILE A 9 -1.34 -4.40 7.19
N ILE A 10 -0.75 -4.29 5.99
CA ILE A 10 -0.02 -3.07 5.57
C ILE A 10 -0.96 -1.86 5.57
N ALA A 11 -2.18 -2.00 5.03
CA ALA A 11 -3.18 -0.95 5.02
C ALA A 11 -3.58 -0.52 6.44
N GLY A 12 -3.72 -1.47 7.37
CA GLY A 12 -3.99 -1.19 8.79
C GLY A 12 -2.85 -0.41 9.45
N VAL A 13 -1.60 -0.81 9.21
CA VAL A 13 -0.41 -0.11 9.73
C VAL A 13 -0.31 1.31 9.16
N ILE A 14 -0.52 1.49 7.85
CA ILE A 14 -0.53 2.80 7.19
C ILE A 14 -1.63 3.69 7.78
N SER A 15 -2.85 3.15 7.95
CA SER A 15 -3.99 3.91 8.47
C SER A 15 -3.75 4.35 9.92
N LEU A 16 -3.21 3.45 10.75
CA LEU A 16 -2.82 3.77 12.12
C LEU A 16 -1.74 4.87 12.14
N GLY A 17 -0.72 4.76 11.28
CA GLY A 17 0.33 5.75 11.13
C GLY A 17 -0.20 7.13 10.73
N CYS A 18 -1.10 7.19 9.74
CA CYS A 18 -1.73 8.44 9.30
C CYS A 18 -2.58 9.07 10.42
N TRP A 19 -3.34 8.25 11.16
CA TRP A 19 -4.12 8.74 12.30
C TRP A 19 -3.22 9.31 13.40
N VAL A 20 -2.19 8.58 13.82
CA VAL A 20 -1.21 9.06 14.82
C VAL A 20 -0.53 10.35 14.34
N ALA A 21 -0.09 10.39 13.07
CA ALA A 21 0.52 11.59 12.49
C ALA A 21 -0.43 12.79 12.50
N SER A 22 -1.72 12.59 12.22
CA SER A 22 -2.73 13.66 12.29
C SER A 22 -2.94 14.20 13.71
N LEU A 23 -2.85 13.35 14.74
CA LEU A 23 -2.95 13.79 16.14
C LEU A 23 -1.73 14.61 16.57
N ILE A 24 -0.54 14.24 16.09
CA ILE A 24 0.71 14.93 16.42
C ILE A 24 0.84 16.26 15.67
N THR A 25 0.43 16.29 14.40
CA THR A 25 0.65 17.45 13.52
C THR A 25 -0.57 18.34 13.34
N GLY A 26 -1.77 17.86 13.66
CA GLY A 26 -3.04 18.53 13.32
C GLY A 26 -3.45 18.40 11.85
N ASP A 27 -2.63 17.78 10.99
CA ASP A 27 -2.88 17.65 9.56
C ASP A 27 -3.52 16.30 9.21
N THR A 28 -4.73 16.30 8.67
CA THR A 28 -5.37 15.06 8.17
C THR A 28 -4.92 14.68 6.75
N SER A 29 -4.17 15.57 6.08
CA SER A 29 -3.65 15.35 4.72
C SER A 29 -2.65 14.19 4.60
N TRP A 30 -2.14 13.64 5.72
CA TRP A 30 -1.31 12.43 5.71
C TRP A 30 -1.97 11.26 5.01
N VAL A 31 -3.30 11.11 5.14
CA VAL A 31 -4.05 10.05 4.46
C VAL A 31 -3.87 10.18 2.94
N ASP A 32 -4.12 11.37 2.40
CA ASP A 32 -4.04 11.65 0.97
C ASP A 32 -2.61 11.48 0.41
N ARG A 33 -1.61 12.00 1.14
CA ARG A 33 -0.19 11.88 0.78
C ARG A 33 0.24 10.41 0.70
N ILE A 34 -0.11 9.60 1.70
CA ILE A 34 0.32 8.20 1.74
C ILE A 34 -0.51 7.34 0.77
N TRP A 35 -1.80 7.60 0.62
CA TRP A 35 -2.65 6.84 -0.31
C TRP A 35 -2.24 7.03 -1.78
N SER A 36 -1.54 8.13 -2.10
CA SER A 36 -0.94 8.34 -3.42
C SER A 36 0.23 7.39 -3.73
N ILE A 37 0.91 6.84 -2.71
CA ILE A 37 2.09 5.95 -2.90
C ILE A 37 1.89 4.52 -2.39
N ALA A 38 0.93 4.29 -1.48
CA ALA A 38 0.62 2.97 -0.94
C ALA A 38 0.32 1.88 -1.99
N PRO A 39 -0.38 2.19 -3.13
CA PRO A 39 -0.63 1.20 -4.18
C PRO A 39 0.62 0.55 -4.76
N VAL A 40 1.77 1.24 -4.76
CA VAL A 40 3.05 0.68 -5.20
C VAL A 40 3.39 -0.56 -4.36
N ILE A 41 3.36 -0.43 -3.03
CA ILE A 41 3.67 -1.53 -2.12
C ILE A 41 2.66 -2.68 -2.30
N TYR A 42 1.37 -2.36 -2.40
CA TYR A 42 0.32 -3.38 -2.51
C TYR A 42 0.47 -4.24 -3.78
N LEU A 43 0.71 -3.62 -4.94
CA LEU A 43 0.84 -4.37 -6.18
C LEU A 43 2.11 -5.21 -6.24
N TRP A 44 3.21 -4.75 -5.64
CA TRP A 44 4.41 -5.59 -5.50
C TRP A 44 4.20 -6.79 -4.57
N VAL A 45 3.37 -6.68 -3.52
CA VAL A 45 2.97 -7.84 -2.72
C VAL A 45 2.18 -8.85 -3.55
N PHE A 46 1.20 -8.39 -4.34
CA PHE A 46 0.44 -9.28 -5.22
C PHE A 46 1.32 -9.97 -6.27
N ALA A 47 2.24 -9.23 -6.89
CA ALA A 47 3.19 -9.77 -7.86
C ALA A 47 4.11 -10.83 -7.23
N ALA A 48 4.63 -10.59 -6.03
CA ALA A 48 5.46 -11.57 -5.34
C ALA A 48 4.68 -12.86 -5.01
N TYR A 49 3.43 -12.72 -4.53
CA TYR A 49 2.57 -13.86 -4.16
C TYR A 49 2.09 -14.68 -5.36
N SER A 50 2.02 -14.09 -6.55
CA SER A 50 1.67 -14.79 -7.79
C SER A 50 2.89 -15.38 -8.51
N HIS A 51 4.08 -15.33 -7.91
CA HIS A 51 5.34 -15.69 -8.56
C HIS A 51 5.62 -14.88 -9.83
N PHE A 52 5.29 -13.58 -9.79
CA PHE A 52 5.50 -12.63 -10.87
C PHE A 52 4.76 -13.01 -12.16
N ASP A 53 3.49 -13.40 -12.05
CA ASP A 53 2.65 -13.57 -13.23
C ASP A 53 2.55 -12.26 -14.03
N ALA A 54 2.31 -12.39 -15.34
CA ALA A 54 2.36 -11.26 -16.26
C ALA A 54 1.37 -10.14 -15.90
N ARG A 55 0.16 -10.46 -15.43
CA ARG A 55 -0.88 -9.46 -15.14
C ARG A 55 -0.50 -8.61 -13.94
N THR A 56 -0.19 -9.24 -12.82
CA THR A 56 0.13 -8.49 -11.58
C THR A 56 1.47 -7.75 -11.69
N THR A 57 2.44 -8.33 -12.40
CA THR A 57 3.74 -7.70 -12.64
C THR A 57 3.60 -6.44 -13.50
N VAL A 58 2.82 -6.49 -14.59
CA VAL A 58 2.56 -5.30 -15.41
C VAL A 58 1.85 -4.22 -14.59
N MET A 59 0.85 -4.59 -13.77
CA MET A 59 0.18 -3.63 -12.89
C MET A 59 1.15 -3.00 -11.87
N ALA A 60 2.03 -3.79 -11.26
CA ALA A 60 3.03 -3.32 -10.29
C ALA A 60 4.07 -2.38 -10.93
N VAL A 61 4.48 -2.66 -12.16
CA VAL A 61 5.39 -1.77 -12.91
C VAL A 61 4.69 -0.45 -13.27
N LEU A 62 3.46 -0.51 -13.79
CA LEU A 62 2.72 0.69 -14.19
C LEU A 62 2.43 1.66 -13.04
N VAL A 63 2.23 1.15 -11.82
CA VAL A 63 2.02 2.03 -10.64
C VAL A 63 3.33 2.63 -10.12
N THR A 64 4.48 2.04 -10.46
CA THR A 64 5.80 2.49 -10.01
C THR A 64 6.36 3.59 -10.91
N ALA A 65 5.97 3.62 -12.19
CA ALA A 65 6.45 4.54 -13.22
C ALA A 65 5.60 5.81 -13.33
#